data_AF-Q21FA8-F1
#
_entry.id   AF-Q21FA8-F1
#
_cell.length_a   1.000
_cell.length_b   1.000
_cell.length_c   1.000
_cell.angle_alpha   90.00
_cell.angle_beta   90.00
_cell.angle_gamma   90.00
#
_symmetry.space_group_name_H-M   'P 1'
#
loop_
_entity.id
_entity.type
_entity.pdbx_description
1 polymer ?
#
loop_
_entity_poly.entity_id
_entity_poly.type
_entity_poly.pdbx_seq_one_letter_code
_entity_poly.pdbx_strand_id
1 'polypeptide(L)'
;MANTEDQTAPHTTSHTKAEGDRSLTIGSEHVNVHTVTNKVLEDIDFLRDRIIMIENQKVPNSLILNTYKKMLESREAVLGWLEEHEVICSVNSVTTTTKDDSTKRAG
;
A
#
# COMPACT_ATOMS: atom_id res chain seq x y z
N MET A 1 7.47 -21.36 -51.01
CA MET A 1 7.27 -19.98 -51.53
C MET A 1 6.01 -19.43 -50.88
N ALA A 2 6.11 -18.27 -50.21
CA ALA A 2 5.07 -17.33 -49.74
C ALA A 2 3.92 -17.87 -48.83
N ASN A 3 3.81 -17.45 -47.55
CA ASN A 3 3.18 -16.20 -47.02
C ASN A 3 1.65 -16.18 -47.28
N THR A 4 0.70 -15.84 -46.39
CA THR A 4 0.68 -14.96 -45.20
C THR A 4 -0.79 -14.86 -44.68
N GLU A 5 -0.99 -14.55 -43.37
CA GLU A 5 -2.19 -13.93 -42.73
C GLU A 5 -3.52 -14.73 -42.66
N ASP A 6 -4.45 -14.58 -41.69
CA ASP A 6 -4.60 -13.78 -40.46
C ASP A 6 -5.83 -14.33 -39.67
N GLN A 7 -5.92 -13.90 -38.40
CA GLN A 7 -6.85 -14.11 -37.28
C GLN A 7 -8.36 -14.28 -37.62
N THR A 8 -9.21 -14.90 -36.77
CA THR A 8 -10.02 -14.19 -35.74
C THR A 8 -10.85 -15.14 -34.84
N ALA A 9 -10.44 -15.29 -33.56
CA ALA A 9 -11.18 -15.24 -32.26
C ALA A 9 -12.47 -16.09 -31.97
N PRO A 10 -13.05 -16.05 -30.75
CA PRO A 10 -12.50 -16.32 -29.40
C PRO A 10 -13.45 -17.16 -28.51
N HIS A 11 -12.97 -17.91 -27.50
CA HIS A 11 -13.57 -18.01 -26.14
C HIS A 11 -12.85 -19.05 -25.26
N THR A 12 -12.98 -18.88 -23.94
CA THR A 12 -12.31 -19.59 -22.82
C THR A 12 -10.90 -19.05 -22.56
N THR A 13 -10.55 -18.49 -21.40
CA THR A 13 -11.00 -18.73 -20.03
C THR A 13 -10.74 -17.47 -19.21
N SER A 14 -11.73 -17.14 -18.36
CA SER A 14 -11.69 -16.24 -17.20
C SER A 14 -10.29 -15.79 -16.76
N HIS A 15 -9.88 -14.58 -17.16
CA HIS A 15 -8.86 -13.87 -16.41
C HIS A 15 -9.52 -13.35 -15.13
N THR A 16 -9.27 -14.07 -14.04
CA THR A 16 -9.36 -13.58 -12.68
C THR A 16 -8.74 -12.18 -12.62
N LYS A 17 -9.58 -11.21 -12.27
CA LYS A 17 -9.24 -9.82 -11.97
C LYS A 17 -8.14 -9.82 -10.91
N ALA A 18 -6.88 -9.70 -11.34
CA ALA A 18 -5.76 -9.45 -10.46
C ALA A 18 -6.07 -8.14 -9.71
N GLU A 19 -6.23 -8.25 -8.39
CA GLU A 19 -6.26 -7.09 -7.51
C GLU A 19 -5.02 -6.27 -7.82
N GLY A 20 -5.24 -5.03 -8.25
CA GLY A 20 -4.16 -4.15 -8.67
C GLY A 20 -3.11 -4.06 -7.58
N ASP A 21 -1.86 -4.27 -7.96
CA ASP A 21 -0.68 -4.04 -7.14
C ASP A 21 -0.63 -2.55 -6.77
N ARG A 22 -1.25 -2.19 -5.63
CA ARG A 22 -1.33 -0.80 -5.17
C ARG A 22 0.00 -0.45 -4.54
N SER A 23 0.70 0.51 -5.12
CA SER A 23 1.96 1.03 -4.59
C SER A 23 1.73 2.36 -3.86
N LEU A 24 2.22 2.44 -2.63
CA LEU A 24 2.34 3.65 -1.84
C LEU A 24 3.75 4.20 -2.00
N THR A 25 3.88 5.50 -2.23
CA THR A 25 5.18 6.16 -2.22
C THR A 25 5.46 6.73 -0.83
N ILE A 26 6.49 6.21 -0.16
CA ILE A 26 6.98 6.74 1.12
C ILE A 26 8.33 7.43 0.84
N GLY A 27 8.34 8.76 0.83
CA GLY A 27 9.53 9.52 0.42
C GLY A 27 9.87 9.26 -1.06
N SER A 28 10.98 8.54 -1.31
CA SER A 28 11.43 8.12 -2.64
C SER A 28 11.23 6.63 -2.92
N GLU A 29 10.64 5.87 -1.99
CA GLU A 29 10.46 4.42 -2.13
C GLU A 29 9.02 4.06 -2.51
N HIS A 30 8.90 3.11 -3.44
CA HIS A 30 7.62 2.49 -3.82
C HIS A 30 7.43 1.24 -2.99
N VAL A 31 6.41 1.25 -2.14
CA VAL A 31 6.08 0.14 -1.25
C VAL A 31 4.75 -0.44 -1.68
N ASN A 32 4.68 -1.77 -1.82
CA ASN A 32 3.42 -2.44 -2.08
C ASN A 32 2.53 -2.33 -0.83
N VAL A 33 1.38 -1.66 -0.96
CA VAL A 33 0.42 -1.38 0.12
C VAL A 33 -0.04 -2.69 0.74
N HIS A 34 -0.40 -3.67 -0.08
CA HIS A 34 -0.88 -4.97 0.39
C HIS A 34 0.15 -5.67 1.28
N THR A 35 1.43 -5.59 0.95
CA THR A 35 2.53 -6.14 1.75
C THR A 35 2.65 -5.42 3.10
N VAL A 36 2.47 -4.10 3.12
CA VAL A 36 2.50 -3.31 4.37
C VAL A 36 1.29 -3.62 5.23
N THR A 37 0.09 -3.65 4.64
CA THR A 37 -1.16 -3.97 5.33
C THR A 37 -1.07 -5.35 5.97
N ASN A 38 -0.60 -6.37 5.23
CA ASN A 38 -0.44 -7.72 5.78
C ASN A 38 0.52 -7.75 6.99
N LYS A 39 1.67 -7.06 6.91
CA LYS A 39 2.61 -6.99 8.03
C LYS A 39 2.03 -6.27 9.24
N VAL A 40 1.25 -5.21 9.02
CA VAL A 40 0.58 -4.49 10.11
C VAL A 40 -0.47 -5.38 10.79
N LEU A 41 -1.21 -6.18 10.03
CA LEU A 41 -2.15 -7.17 10.56
C LEU A 41 -1.44 -8.27 11.36
N GLU A 42 -0.36 -8.83 10.83
CA GLU A 42 0.48 -9.82 11.54
C GLU A 42 1.03 -9.27 12.85
N ASP A 43 1.52 -8.02 12.85
CA ASP A 43 1.98 -7.32 14.05
C ASP A 43 0.84 -7.18 15.08
N ILE A 44 -0.38 -6.80 14.65
CA ILE A 44 -1.54 -6.65 15.53
C ILE A 44 -1.89 -7.97 16.21
N ASP A 45 -1.97 -9.07 15.45
CA ASP A 45 -2.30 -10.39 15.98
C ASP A 45 -1.25 -10.85 16.99
N PHE A 46 0.03 -10.71 16.65
CA PHE A 46 1.13 -11.01 17.57
C PHE A 46 1.04 -10.21 18.88
N LEU A 47 0.75 -8.91 18.79
CA LEU A 47 0.64 -8.04 19.96
C LEU A 47 -0.54 -8.42 20.85
N ARG A 48 -1.70 -8.74 20.25
CA ARG A 48 -2.88 -9.22 20.99
C ARG A 48 -2.60 -10.51 21.74
N ASP A 49 -2.02 -11.50 21.07
CA ASP A 49 -1.64 -12.77 21.69
C ASP A 49 -0.66 -12.55 22.85
N ARG A 50 0.32 -11.68 22.64
CA ARG A 50 1.32 -11.39 23.67
C ARG A 50 0.74 -10.68 24.88
N ILE A 51 -0.19 -9.74 24.67
CA ILE A 51 -0.92 -9.04 25.74
C ILE A 51 -1.72 -10.04 26.56
N ILE A 52 -2.52 -10.90 25.92
CA ILE A 52 -3.33 -11.94 26.59
C ILE A 52 -2.44 -12.85 27.43
N MET A 53 -1.30 -13.28 26.88
CA MET A 53 -0.36 -14.13 27.60
C MET A 53 0.21 -13.46 28.86
N ILE A 54 0.49 -12.15 28.81
CA ILE A 54 1.01 -11.38 29.95
C ILE A 54 -0.09 -11.14 30.99
N GLU A 55 -1.31 -10.82 30.56
CA GLU A 55 -2.45 -10.58 31.47
C GLU A 55 -2.84 -11.85 32.26
N ASN A 56 -2.64 -13.03 31.67
CA ASN A 56 -2.89 -14.31 32.33
C ASN A 56 -1.78 -14.75 33.29
N GLN A 57 -0.69 -14.00 33.45
CA GLN A 57 0.35 -14.32 34.42
C GLN A 57 -0.13 -14.05 35.85
N LYS A 58 0.33 -14.87 36.82
CA LYS A 58 -0.02 -14.71 38.25
C LYS A 58 0.34 -13.33 38.81
N VAL A 59 1.40 -12.71 38.29
CA VAL A 59 1.82 -11.35 38.61
C VAL A 59 2.24 -10.67 37.30
N PRO A 60 1.32 -9.97 36.61
CA PRO A 60 1.63 -9.32 35.35
C PRO A 60 2.64 -8.17 35.53
N ASN A 61 3.63 -8.09 34.64
CA ASN A 61 4.52 -6.93 34.60
C ASN A 61 3.81 -5.77 33.91
N SER A 62 3.32 -4.80 34.70
CA SER A 62 2.53 -3.66 34.23
C SER A 62 3.30 -2.75 33.26
N LEU A 63 4.61 -2.61 33.42
CA LEU A 63 5.43 -1.83 32.50
C LEU A 63 5.45 -2.48 31.12
N ILE A 64 5.74 -3.78 31.08
CA ILE A 64 5.80 -4.55 29.83
C ILE A 64 4.41 -4.57 29.16
N LEU A 65 3.36 -4.84 29.94
CA LEU A 65 1.99 -4.86 29.44
C LEU A 65 1.59 -3.51 28.81
N ASN A 66 1.89 -2.40 29.49
CA ASN A 66 1.61 -1.07 28.96
C ASN A 66 2.40 -0.76 27.68
N THR A 67 3.65 -1.22 27.58
CA THR A 67 4.43 -1.08 26.36
C THR A 67 3.77 -1.82 25.20
N TYR A 68 3.36 -3.08 25.39
CA TYR A 68 2.67 -3.84 24.34
C TYR A 68 1.32 -3.21 23.96
N LYS A 69 0.55 -2.69 24.92
CA LYS A 69 -0.70 -1.98 24.63
C LYS A 69 -0.48 -0.72 23.79
N LYS A 70 0.55 0.08 24.09
CA LYS A 70 0.92 1.25 23.27
C LYS A 70 1.38 0.87 21.87
N MET A 71 2.11 -0.23 21.74
CA MET A 71 2.51 -0.76 20.43
C MET A 71 1.28 -1.19 19.63
N LEU A 72 0.33 -1.87 20.26
CA LEU A 72 -0.92 -2.29 19.62
C LEU A 72 -1.72 -1.08 19.12
N GLU A 73 -1.92 -0.08 19.97
CA GLU A 73 -2.59 1.17 19.62
C GLU A 73 -1.92 1.86 18.41
N SER A 74 -0.59 1.90 18.38
CA SER A 74 0.15 2.47 17.25
C SER A 74 -0.07 1.69 15.96
N ARG A 75 -0.20 0.36 16.00
CA ARG A 75 -0.42 -0.46 14.80
C ARG A 75 -1.86 -0.37 14.31
N GLU A 76 -2.83 -0.34 15.22
CA GLU A 76 -4.24 -0.13 14.88
C GLU A 76 -4.46 1.24 14.24
N ALA A 77 -3.78 2.29 14.73
CA ALA A 77 -3.81 3.61 14.10
C ALA A 77 -3.22 3.62 12.68
N VAL A 78 -2.13 2.89 12.45
CA VAL A 78 -1.55 2.74 11.10
C VAL A 78 -2.47 1.96 10.18
N LEU A 79 -3.11 0.90 10.68
CA LEU A 79 -4.09 0.13 9.90
C LEU A 79 -5.26 1.03 9.48
N GLY A 80 -5.84 1.79 10.40
CA GLY A 80 -6.91 2.73 10.08
C GLY A 80 -6.47 3.79 9.05
N TRP A 81 -5.25 4.31 9.20
CA TRP A 81 -4.68 5.21 8.20
C TRP A 81 -4.53 4.55 6.81
N LEU A 82 -4.05 3.30 6.75
CA LEU A 82 -3.95 2.57 5.49
C LEU A 82 -5.34 2.42 4.85
N GLU A 83 -6.34 1.96 5.60
CA GLU A 83 -7.72 1.77 5.14
C GLU A 83 -8.36 3.07 4.61
N GLU A 84 -8.12 4.20 5.27
CA GLU A 84 -8.62 5.53 4.85
C GLU A 84 -7.91 6.04 3.58
N HIS A 85 -6.62 5.77 3.44
CA HIS A 85 -5.79 6.29 2.34
C HIS A 85 -5.67 5.35 1.14
N GLU A 86 -6.15 4.11 1.21
CA GLU A 86 -6.25 3.18 0.06
C GLU A 86 -7.15 3.72 -1.09
N VAL A 87 -7.87 4.83 -0.88
CA VAL A 87 -8.71 5.52 -1.89
C VAL A 87 -7.95 6.63 -2.63
N ILE A 88 -6.79 7.11 -2.13
CA ILE A 88 -6.08 8.27 -2.69
C ILE A 88 -4.76 7.86 -3.33
N CYS A 89 -4.85 7.08 -4.41
CA CYS A 89 -3.81 7.02 -5.44
C CYS A 89 -4.48 7.24 -6.81
N SER A 90 -5.17 8.36 -6.95
CA SER A 90 -5.59 8.86 -8.25
C SER A 90 -5.08 10.28 -8.42
N VAL A 91 -4.10 10.40 -9.32
CA VAL A 91 -3.63 11.59 -10.06
C VAL A 91 -2.73 12.60 -9.34
N ASN A 92 -1.41 12.42 -9.49
CA ASN A 92 -0.51 13.57 -9.70
C ASN A 92 -0.45 13.86 -11.20
N SER A 93 -1.17 14.89 -11.65
CA SER A 93 -0.97 15.47 -12.98
C SER A 93 0.35 16.23 -12.96
N VAL A 94 1.41 15.63 -13.49
CA VAL A 94 2.59 16.37 -13.93
C VAL A 94 2.14 17.21 -15.14
N THR A 95 1.88 18.49 -14.94
CA THR A 95 1.88 19.45 -16.06
C THR A 95 3.32 19.90 -16.30
N THR A 96 3.97 19.23 -17.25
CA THR A 96 5.10 19.80 -17.98
C THR A 96 4.60 21.04 -18.73
N THR A 97 4.73 22.23 -18.15
CA THR A 97 4.59 23.48 -18.91
C THR A 97 5.98 23.91 -19.40
N THR A 98 6.24 23.49 -20.64
CA THR A 98 7.19 24.03 -21.60
C THR A 98 7.29 25.55 -21.49
N LYS A 99 8.48 26.05 -21.13
CA LYS A 99 8.84 27.46 -21.24
C LYS A 99 9.25 27.74 -22.69
N ASP A 100 8.26 28.04 -23.53
CA ASP A 100 8.47 28.59 -24.87
C ASP A 100 8.93 30.05 -24.71
N ASP A 101 10.25 30.28 -24.75
CA ASP A 101 10.84 31.62 -24.81
C ASP A 101 10.94 32.05 -26.28
N SER A 102 9.82 32.52 -26.84
CA SER A 102 9.80 33.25 -28.10
C SER A 102 10.07 34.74 -27.84
N THR A 103 11.34 35.10 -27.59
CA THR A 103 11.76 36.52 -27.57
C THR A 103 11.93 37.05 -28.99
N LYS A 104 10.92 37.79 -29.44
CA LYS A 104 10.88 38.55 -30.70
C LYS A 104 11.89 39.71 -30.66
N ARG A 105 12.99 39.60 -31.43
CA ARG A 105 13.81 40.75 -31.83
C ARG A 105 13.03 41.59 -32.83
N ALA A 106 12.74 42.84 -32.50
CA ALA A 106 12.45 43.89 -33.47
C ALA A 106 13.67 44.82 -33.51
N GLY A 107 14.21 45.00 -34.72
CA GLY A 107 15.14 46.08 -35.06
C GLY A 107 14.39 47.33 -35.52
#